data_AF-A0A7W0YG46-F1
#
_entry.id   AF-A0A7W0YG46-F1
#
_cell.length_a   1.000
_cell.length_b   1.000
_cell.length_c   1.000
_cell.angle_alpha   90.00
_cell.angle_beta   90.00
_cell.angle_gamma   90.00
#
_symmetry.space_group_name_H-M   'P 1'
#
loop_
_entity.id
_entity.type
_entity.pdbx_description
1 polymer ?
#
loop_
_entity_poly.entity_id
_entity_poly.type
_entity_poly.pdbx_seq_one_letter_code
_entity_poly.pdbx_strand_id
1 'polypeptide(L)'
;MSTTATNTFLFLLRGGIAPETLSPEQMQKQIEKYMNYIEDLRAKGHFLAGEPLDDAGKVLSGEGGRTITDGPFAESKEEVGGYFMVRARDLDEAVELSKGCPILANGGTIEVRPIAKIPGHAT
;
A
#
# COMPACT_ATOMS: atom_id res chain seq x y z
N MET A 1 30.13 7.75 13.00
CA MET A 1 29.16 7.65 11.90
C MET A 1 27.83 7.29 12.54
N SER A 2 26.89 8.23 12.62
CA SER A 2 25.57 7.94 13.18
C SER A 2 24.76 7.18 12.13
N THR A 3 24.43 5.93 12.42
CA THR A 3 23.47 5.16 11.65
C THR A 3 22.11 5.82 11.84
N THR A 4 21.59 6.52 10.83
CA THR A 4 20.21 7.03 10.86
C THR A 4 19.28 5.84 11.01
N ALA A 5 18.51 5.81 12.11
CA ALA A 5 17.55 4.74 12.34
C ALA A 5 16.59 4.68 11.15
N THR A 6 16.58 3.56 10.44
CA THR A 6 15.67 3.39 9.31
C THR A 6 14.31 2.94 9.84
N ASN A 7 13.26 3.62 9.40
CA ASN A 7 11.89 3.37 9.81
C ASN A 7 11.14 2.61 8.72
N THR A 8 10.13 1.86 9.16
CA THR A 8 9.21 1.17 8.25
C THR A 8 7.98 2.03 8.05
N PHE A 9 7.56 2.19 6.80
CA PHE A 9 6.37 2.92 6.39
C PHE A 9 5.42 2.00 5.65
N LEU A 10 4.14 2.26 5.79
CA LEU A 10 3.05 1.62 5.06
C LEU A 10 2.46 2.63 4.09
N PHE A 11 2.37 2.26 2.82
CA PHE A 11 1.65 2.99 1.78
C PHE A 11 0.33 2.25 1.57
N LEU A 12 -0.80 2.88 1.90
CA LEU A 12 -2.12 2.33 1.62
C LEU A 12 -2.63 2.89 0.30
N LEU A 13 -2.90 2.01 -0.66
CA LEU A 13 -3.38 2.37 -1.99
C LEU A 13 -4.90 2.39 -2.00
N ARG A 14 -5.50 3.54 -2.33
CA ARG A 14 -6.96 3.69 -2.37
C ARG A 14 -7.48 4.11 -3.73
N GLY A 15 -8.60 3.51 -4.14
CA GLY A 15 -9.26 3.81 -5.41
C GLY A 15 -8.38 3.52 -6.62
N GLY A 16 -8.48 4.38 -7.64
CA GLY A 16 -7.81 4.19 -8.92
C GLY A 16 -8.78 3.84 -10.04
N ILE A 17 -8.22 3.38 -11.17
CA ILE A 17 -9.03 2.85 -12.28
C ILE A 17 -9.47 1.44 -11.90
N ALA A 18 -10.77 1.20 -11.96
CA ALA A 18 -11.33 -0.10 -11.66
C ALA A 18 -10.89 -1.14 -12.71
N PRO A 19 -10.33 -2.30 -12.30
CA PRO A 19 -9.73 -3.28 -13.21
C PRO A 19 -10.65 -3.72 -14.36
N GLU A 20 -11.95 -3.84 -14.10
CA GLU A 20 -12.99 -4.26 -15.03
C GLU A 20 -13.23 -3.26 -16.18
N THR A 21 -12.73 -2.03 -16.05
CA THR A 21 -12.82 -1.00 -17.10
C THR A 21 -11.65 -1.04 -18.08
N LEU A 22 -10.65 -1.89 -17.84
CA LEU A 22 -9.44 -2.01 -18.65
C LEU A 22 -9.53 -3.17 -19.65
N SER A 23 -9.00 -2.97 -20.86
CA SER A 23 -8.71 -4.07 -21.77
C SER A 23 -7.58 -4.96 -21.23
N PRO A 24 -7.44 -6.21 -21.69
CA PRO A 24 -6.33 -7.08 -21.30
C PRO A 24 -4.95 -6.43 -21.52
N GLU A 25 -4.76 -5.71 -22.63
CA GLU A 25 -3.50 -5.01 -22.93
C GLU A 25 -3.26 -3.83 -22.00
N GLN A 26 -4.32 -3.11 -21.61
CA GLN A 26 -4.22 -2.02 -20.64
C GLN A 26 -3.89 -2.55 -19.24
N MET A 27 -4.50 -3.67 -18.86
CA MET A 27 -4.21 -4.40 -17.62
C MET A 27 -2.74 -4.83 -17.56
N GLN A 28 -2.25 -5.47 -18.62
CA GLN A 28 -0.86 -5.92 -18.70
C GLN A 28 0.11 -4.73 -18.55
N LYS A 29 -0.15 -3.62 -19.23
CA LYS A 29 0.67 -2.40 -19.09
C LYS A 29 0.63 -1.82 -17.68
N GLN A 30 -0.49 -1.93 -16.96
CA GLN A 30 -0.56 -1.49 -15.57
C GLN A 30 0.29 -2.40 -14.68
N ILE A 31 0.17 -3.72 -14.83
CA ILE A 31 0.98 -4.70 -14.09
C ILE A 31 2.47 -4.42 -14.31
N GLU A 32 2.90 -4.22 -15.56
CA GLU A 32 4.30 -3.90 -15.89
C GLU A 32 4.79 -2.62 -15.19
N LYS A 33 3.97 -1.57 -15.12
CA LYS A 33 4.32 -0.33 -14.38
C LYS A 33 4.51 -0.59 -12.89
N TYR A 34 3.62 -1.38 -12.27
CA TYR A 34 3.76 -1.73 -10.86
C TYR A 34 4.99 -2.59 -10.59
N MET A 35 5.28 -3.56 -11.45
CA MET A 35 6.47 -4.40 -11.34
C MET A 35 7.75 -3.58 -11.45
N ASN A 36 7.84 -2.67 -12.43
CA ASN A 36 8.98 -1.77 -12.57
C ASN A 36 9.18 -0.87 -11.34
N TYR A 37 8.09 -0.36 -10.75
CA TYR A 37 8.14 0.43 -9.53
C TYR A 37 8.65 -0.39 -8.33
N ILE A 38 8.15 -1.62 -8.15
CA ILE A 38 8.59 -2.55 -7.09
C ILE A 38 10.07 -2.90 -7.27
N GLU A 39 10.50 -3.17 -8.49
CA GLU A 39 11.89 -3.50 -8.81
C GLU A 39 12.83 -2.33 -8.50
N ASP A 40 12.45 -1.09 -8.83
CA ASP A 40 13.22 0.11 -8.50
C ASP A 40 13.36 0.29 -6.98
N LEU A 41 12.27 0.16 -6.23
CA LEU A 41 12.30 0.21 -4.76
C LEU A 41 13.18 -0.91 -4.18
N ARG A 42 13.10 -2.12 -4.74
CA ARG A 42 13.89 -3.28 -4.29
C ARG A 42 15.37 -3.09 -4.57
N ALA A 43 15.74 -2.64 -5.76
CA ALA A 43 17.12 -2.39 -6.16
C ALA A 43 17.78 -1.33 -5.26
N LYS A 44 17.00 -0.35 -4.78
CA LYS A 44 17.44 0.70 -3.85
C LYS A 44 17.39 0.28 -2.38
N GLY A 45 16.93 -0.93 -2.05
CA GLY A 45 16.84 -1.44 -0.68
C GLY A 45 15.66 -0.88 0.13
N HIS A 46 14.67 -0.29 -0.53
CA HIS A 46 13.49 0.31 0.08
C HIS A 46 12.30 -0.65 0.17
N PHE A 47 12.16 -1.61 -0.75
CA PHE A 47 11.01 -2.54 -0.75
C PHE A 47 11.12 -3.60 0.35
N LEU A 48 10.08 -3.76 1.18
CA LEU A 48 9.97 -4.83 2.18
C LEU A 48 8.88 -5.84 1.83
N ALA A 49 7.68 -5.37 1.50
CA ALA A 49 6.53 -6.19 1.11
C ALA A 49 5.50 -5.35 0.35
N GLY A 50 4.54 -5.99 -0.31
CA GLY A 50 3.37 -5.31 -0.85
C GLY A 50 2.62 -6.19 -1.82
N GLU A 51 1.30 -6.08 -1.80
CA GLU A 51 0.37 -6.90 -2.59
C GLU A 51 -0.92 -6.10 -2.88
N PRO A 52 -1.62 -6.41 -3.98
CA PRO A 52 -3.02 -6.03 -4.11
C PRO A 52 -3.87 -6.78 -3.07
N LEU A 53 -5.00 -6.19 -2.70
CA LEU A 53 -6.00 -6.83 -1.87
C LEU A 53 -7.19 -7.26 -2.74
N ASP A 54 -7.88 -8.31 -2.30
CA ASP A 54 -9.13 -8.78 -2.90
C ASP A 54 -10.30 -7.93 -2.38
N ASP A 55 -11.32 -7.72 -3.20
CA ASP A 55 -12.54 -6.97 -2.84
C ASP A 55 -13.37 -7.73 -1.79
N ALA A 56 -13.16 -9.05 -1.66
CA ALA A 56 -13.83 -9.86 -0.66
C ALA A 56 -13.23 -9.67 0.75
N GLY A 57 -14.06 -9.34 1.72
CA GLY A 57 -13.65 -9.24 3.12
C GLY A 57 -14.77 -9.38 4.15
N LYS A 58 -14.37 -9.25 5.42
CA LYS A 58 -15.26 -9.16 6.59
C LYS A 58 -14.71 -8.10 7.53
N VAL A 59 -15.60 -7.27 8.07
CA VAL A 59 -15.27 -6.32 9.13
C VAL A 59 -15.82 -6.85 10.44
N LEU A 60 -14.93 -7.02 11.42
CA LEU A 60 -15.29 -7.43 12.77
C LEU A 60 -15.29 -6.21 13.68
N SER A 61 -16.32 -6.05 14.49
CA SER A 61 -16.47 -4.95 15.45
C SER A 61 -17.20 -5.38 16.73
N GLY A 62 -17.19 -4.49 17.73
CA GLY A 62 -17.73 -4.76 19.06
C GLY A 62 -16.83 -5.66 19.92
N GLU A 63 -17.21 -5.82 21.19
CA GLU A 63 -16.48 -6.67 22.13
C GLU A 63 -16.40 -8.11 21.62
N GLY A 64 -15.19 -8.65 21.59
CA GLY A 64 -14.92 -10.00 21.07
C GLY A 64 -15.20 -10.20 19.58
N GLY A 65 -15.37 -9.14 18.78
CA GLY A 65 -15.67 -9.24 17.35
C GLY A 65 -17.06 -9.79 17.05
N ARG A 66 -18.01 -9.64 18.00
CA ARG A 66 -19.38 -10.20 17.90
C ARG A 66 -20.20 -9.68 16.72
N THR A 67 -19.85 -8.53 16.18
CA THR A 67 -20.51 -7.95 15.01
C THR A 67 -19.63 -8.19 13.80
N ILE A 68 -20.13 -8.95 12.84
CA ILE A 68 -19.45 -9.26 11.58
C ILE A 68 -20.29 -8.71 10.45
N THR A 69 -19.71 -7.85 9.62
CA THR A 69 -20.34 -7.35 8.41
C THR A 69 -19.52 -7.70 7.19
N ASP A 70 -20.22 -7.85 6.06
CA ASP A 70 -19.57 -7.89 4.75
C ASP A 70 -18.94 -6.52 4.47
N GLY A 71 -17.82 -6.53 3.77
CA GLY A 71 -17.09 -5.31 3.43
C GLY A 71 -15.65 -5.61 3.06
N PRO A 72 -14.95 -4.62 2.51
CA PRO A 72 -14.24 -3.67 3.36
C PRO A 72 -15.15 -2.58 3.92
N PHE A 73 -14.67 -1.86 4.94
CA PHE A 73 -15.47 -0.88 5.70
C PHE A 73 -16.07 0.26 4.86
N ALA A 74 -15.61 0.47 3.62
CA ALA A 74 -16.09 1.54 2.75
C ALA A 74 -16.65 0.97 1.45
N GLU A 75 -17.95 1.18 1.20
CA GLU A 75 -18.44 1.25 -0.18
C GLU A 75 -17.86 2.54 -0.81
N SER A 76 -17.28 2.45 -2.02
CA SER A 76 -16.73 3.55 -2.85
C SER A 76 -15.21 3.78 -2.83
N LYS A 77 -14.78 4.85 -3.53
CA LYS A 77 -13.42 5.29 -3.93
C LYS A 77 -12.36 5.40 -2.82
N GLU A 78 -12.72 5.05 -1.59
CA GLU A 78 -11.88 5.10 -0.39
C GLU A 78 -11.40 3.71 0.04
N GLU A 79 -11.87 2.64 -0.62
CA GLU A 79 -11.43 1.26 -0.40
C GLU A 79 -9.91 1.12 -0.57
N VAL A 80 -9.29 0.34 0.31
CA VAL A 80 -7.87 -0.01 0.23
C VAL A 80 -7.72 -1.20 -0.70
N GLY A 81 -7.28 -0.97 -1.93
CA GLY A 81 -7.07 -2.03 -2.93
C GLY A 81 -5.66 -2.65 -2.90
N GLY A 82 -4.77 -2.16 -2.04
CA GLY A 82 -3.40 -2.65 -1.95
C GLY A 82 -2.56 -1.96 -0.90
N TYR A 83 -1.39 -2.51 -0.63
CA TYR A 83 -0.39 -1.87 0.24
C TYR A 83 1.04 -2.06 -0.27
N PHE A 84 1.93 -1.14 0.14
CA PHE A 84 3.38 -1.36 0.13
C PHE A 84 3.94 -1.12 1.52
N MET A 85 4.88 -1.97 1.94
CA MET A 85 5.70 -1.76 3.12
C MET A 85 7.11 -1.39 2.66
N VAL A 86 7.57 -0.22 3.07
CA VAL A 86 8.78 0.42 2.55
C VAL A 86 9.68 0.85 3.70
N ARG A 87 10.98 0.69 3.52
CA ARG A 87 12.02 1.19 4.41
C ARG A 87 12.49 2.56 3.94
N ALA A 88 12.43 3.56 4.82
CA ALA A 88 12.92 4.91 4.58
C ALA A 88 13.52 5.52 5.86
N ARG A 89 14.36 6.53 5.72
CA ARG A 89 15.02 7.26 6.81
C ARG A 89 14.02 8.06 7.63
N ASP A 90 13.07 8.70 6.96
CA ASP A 90 12.04 9.56 7.54
C ASP A 90 10.78 9.60 6.66
N LEU A 91 9.77 10.35 7.12
CA LEU A 91 8.49 10.47 6.42
C LEU A 91 8.65 11.19 5.08
N ASP A 92 9.57 12.14 4.97
CA ASP A 92 9.79 12.90 3.74
C ASP A 92 10.38 12.00 2.64
N GLU A 93 11.37 11.17 2.98
CA GLU A 93 11.88 10.17 2.04
C GLU A 93 10.80 9.16 1.65
N ALA A 94 9.97 8.72 2.59
CA ALA A 94 8.86 7.83 2.30
C ALA A 94 7.86 8.47 1.31
N VAL A 95 7.56 9.76 1.47
CA VAL A 95 6.71 10.53 0.54
C VAL A 95 7.38 10.67 -0.83
N GLU A 96 8.69 10.93 -0.91
CA GLU A 96 9.38 10.98 -2.20
C GLU A 96 9.34 9.62 -2.92
N LEU A 97 9.53 8.52 -2.18
CA LEU A 97 9.43 7.16 -2.74
C LEU A 97 8.01 6.83 -3.22
N SER A 98 6.96 7.35 -2.57
CA SER A 98 5.57 7.07 -2.96
C SER A 98 5.17 7.76 -4.27
N LYS A 99 5.82 8.86 -4.66
CA LYS A 99 5.50 9.61 -5.90
C LYS A 99 5.69 8.79 -7.18
N GLY A 100 6.55 7.76 -7.15
CA GLY A 100 6.77 6.86 -8.29
C GLY A 100 5.68 5.81 -8.49
N CYS A 101 4.73 5.68 -7.56
CA CYS A 101 3.75 4.60 -7.59
C CYS A 101 2.69 4.84 -8.70
N PRO A 102 2.38 3.82 -9.53
CA PRO A 102 1.46 3.98 -10.67
C PRO A 102 0.03 4.42 -10.31
N ILE A 103 -0.44 4.16 -9.09
CA ILE A 103 -1.81 4.50 -8.67
C ILE A 103 -2.12 6.00 -8.79
N LEU A 104 -1.11 6.87 -8.61
CA LEU A 104 -1.27 8.32 -8.67
C LEU A 104 -1.62 8.80 -10.09
N ALA A 105 -1.22 8.06 -11.13
CA ALA A 105 -1.59 8.33 -12.51
C ALA A 105 -2.99 7.80 -12.87
N ASN A 106 -3.58 6.96 -12.01
CA ASN A 106 -4.85 6.27 -12.25
C ASN A 106 -5.99 6.88 -11.41
N GLY A 107 -5.81 8.07 -10.83
CA GLY A 107 -6.85 8.74 -10.03
C GLY A 107 -7.06 8.15 -8.64
N GLY A 108 -6.16 7.27 -8.18
CA GLY A 108 -6.15 6.81 -6.80
C GLY A 108 -5.22 7.64 -5.92
N THR A 109 -5.16 7.27 -4.65
CA THR A 109 -4.38 7.99 -3.63
C THR A 109 -3.49 7.04 -2.84
N ILE A 110 -2.48 7.61 -2.19
CA ILE A 110 -1.58 6.87 -1.29
C ILE A 110 -1.60 7.56 0.07
N GLU A 111 -1.95 6.80 1.10
CA GLU A 111 -1.74 7.22 2.49
C GLU A 111 -0.38 6.70 2.96
N VAL A 112 0.57 7.61 3.21
CA VAL A 112 1.91 7.27 3.71
C VAL A 112 1.94 7.37 5.22
N ARG A 113 2.15 6.25 5.92
CA ARG A 113 2.14 6.19 7.39
C ARG A 113 3.39 5.51 7.94
N PRO A 114 4.01 6.03 9.02
CA PRO A 114 5.00 5.26 9.75
C PRO A 114 4.34 4.08 10.48
N ILE A 115 4.99 2.92 10.48
CA ILE A 115 4.62 1.78 11.33
C ILE A 115 5.22 2.01 12.71
N ALA A 116 4.36 2.11 13.72
CA ALA A 116 4.79 2.25 15.10
C ALA A 116 5.46 0.97 15.61
N LYS A 117 6.55 1.12 16.37
CA LYS A 117 7.21 -0.01 17.04
C LYS A 117 6.39 -0.43 18.26
N ILE A 118 6.01 -1.70 18.34
CA ILE A 118 5.43 -2.28 19.54
C ILE A 118 6.59 -2.77 20.43
N PRO A 119 6.72 -2.30 21.68
CA PRO A 119 7.77 -2.77 22.58
C PRO A 119 7.77 -4.31 22.70
N GLY A 120 8.93 -4.93 22.51
CA GLY A 120 9.08 -6.39 22.60
C GLY A 120 8.64 -7.17 21.36
N HIS A 121 8.08 -6.52 20.34
CA HIS A 121 7.81 -7.14 19.04
C HIS A 121 9.02 -6.93 18.13
N ALA A 122 9.70 -8.03 17.79
CA ALA A 122 10.78 -7.99 16.81
C ALA A 122 10.16 -7.85 15.41
N THR A 123 10.43 -6.72 14.75
CA THR A 123 10.10 -6.44 13.35
C THR A 123 11.35 -6.49 12.49
#